data_AF-A0A1X7LTM7-F1
#
_entry.id   AF-A0A1X7LTM7-F1
#
_cell.length_a   1.000
_cell.length_b   1.000
_cell.length_c   1.000
_cell.angle_alpha   90.00
_cell.angle_beta   90.00
_cell.angle_gamma   90.00
#
_symmetry.space_group_name_H-M   'P 1'
#
loop_
_entity.id
_entity.type
_entity.pdbx_description
1 polymer ?
#
loop_
_entity_poly.entity_id
_entity_poly.type
_entity_poly.pdbx_seq_one_letter_code
_entity_poly.pdbx_strand_id
1 'polypeptide(L)'
;LKIGRAVGYQNAGTVEFLMDMDTGHFYFIEVNPRVQVEHTVTEEVTGIDIVQSQILIAEGATLAEATGVTRQEDVHLNGHALQCRVTTEDPLNNFIPDYGRITAYRSATGNGIRLDGGTAYSGGVITRYYDSLLVKVTAHAQTPEKAISRMDRALREFRVRGVATNIEFVINLLKHPVFLDNSYTTKFIDTTPDLFAFRKRRDRATKLLVYIADISVNGHPETAGRPLPPAEVRVPVVPALKADPAPGTRQLLEEKGAKAVADWMLEQKRLLITDTSMRDGHQSLLATRMRSIDMIRVAPAYAANLPGLFSVECWGGATFDVAYRFLQECPWQRLRDIRARMPNLMTQMLLRASNGVGYTNYPDNVVQSFVRQAARTGVDVFRVFDSLNWVENMRVAMDAVIESGKICEGTICYTGDLLDPARSKYDLKYYLSMARELRDAGAHVLGLKDMAGLLKPASASILVRALKEEIGLPVHFHT
;
A
#
# COMPACT_ATOMS: atom_id res chain seq x y z
N LEU A 1 -3.28 43.38 -39.42
CA LEU A 1 -3.73 43.87 -40.76
C LEU A 1 -2.85 44.99 -41.35
N LYS A 2 -2.62 46.13 -40.69
CA LYS A 2 -1.80 47.23 -41.24
C LYS A 2 -0.40 46.77 -41.70
N ILE A 3 0.29 45.99 -40.85
CA ILE A 3 1.62 45.42 -41.16
C ILE A 3 1.57 44.57 -42.42
N GLY A 4 0.67 43.58 -42.48
CA GLY A 4 0.53 42.70 -43.66
C GLY A 4 0.20 43.45 -44.95
N ARG A 5 -0.69 44.46 -44.90
CA ARG A 5 -1.02 45.29 -46.07
C ARG A 5 0.15 46.14 -46.56
N ALA A 6 0.96 46.67 -45.63
CA ALA A 6 2.10 47.53 -45.98
C ALA A 6 3.18 46.78 -46.78
N VAL A 7 3.26 45.46 -46.63
CA VAL A 7 4.26 44.62 -47.31
C VAL A 7 3.66 43.70 -48.38
N GLY A 8 2.35 43.80 -48.64
CA GLY A 8 1.66 42.90 -49.56
C GLY A 8 1.79 41.42 -49.15
N TYR A 9 1.68 41.13 -47.85
CA TYR A 9 1.91 39.81 -47.28
C TYR A 9 1.06 38.73 -47.98
N GLN A 10 1.69 37.61 -48.33
CA GLN A 10 1.05 36.48 -48.99
C GLN A 10 1.07 35.25 -48.08
N ASN A 11 0.06 34.39 -48.23
CA ASN A 11 -0.11 33.15 -47.48
C ASN A 11 -0.36 33.39 -45.97
N ALA A 12 -0.20 32.37 -45.12
CA ALA A 12 -0.37 32.49 -43.67
C ALA A 12 0.88 33.05 -42.99
N GLY A 13 0.68 33.80 -41.92
CA GLY A 13 1.74 34.29 -41.04
C GLY A 13 1.15 34.89 -39.77
N THR A 14 1.98 34.95 -38.73
CA THR A 14 1.59 35.50 -37.43
C THR A 14 2.32 36.81 -37.17
N VAL A 15 1.63 37.78 -36.61
CA VAL A 15 2.22 39.03 -36.12
C VAL A 15 2.17 38.99 -34.60
N GLU A 16 3.32 39.09 -33.95
CA GLU A 16 3.44 38.94 -32.50
C GLU A 16 3.56 40.28 -31.79
N PHE A 17 2.91 40.36 -30.63
CA PHE A 17 2.89 41.54 -29.78
C PHE A 17 3.14 41.13 -28.32
N LEU A 18 3.86 41.97 -27.57
CA LEU A 18 3.81 41.94 -26.10
C LEU A 18 2.73 42.91 -25.63
N MET A 19 1.87 42.43 -24.74
CA MET A 19 0.95 43.27 -23.99
C MET A 19 1.57 43.60 -22.64
N ASP A 20 1.67 44.87 -22.32
CA ASP A 20 1.99 45.34 -20.97
C ASP A 20 0.72 45.20 -20.10
N MET A 21 0.80 44.37 -19.05
CA MET A 21 -0.35 44.08 -18.18
C MET A 21 -0.75 45.26 -17.28
N ASP A 22 0.17 46.19 -17.01
CA ASP A 22 -0.11 47.35 -16.16
C ASP A 22 -0.80 48.46 -16.96
N THR A 23 -0.41 48.64 -18.22
CA THR A 23 -0.90 49.72 -19.08
C THR A 23 -1.91 49.29 -20.14
N GLY A 24 -1.99 48.00 -20.46
CA GLY A 24 -2.80 47.45 -21.54
C GLY A 24 -2.29 47.78 -22.95
N HIS A 25 -1.10 48.36 -23.08
CA HIS A 25 -0.50 48.69 -24.37
C HIS A 25 0.11 47.47 -25.07
N PHE A 26 -0.03 47.43 -26.39
CA PHE A 26 0.56 46.38 -27.24
C PHE A 26 1.77 46.92 -28.00
N TYR A 27 2.86 46.15 -27.97
CA TYR A 27 4.11 46.46 -28.65
C TYR A 27 4.45 45.35 -29.64
N PHE A 28 4.59 45.71 -30.93
CA PHE A 28 4.99 44.77 -31.98
C PHE A 28 6.40 44.23 -31.70
N ILE A 29 6.58 42.92 -31.91
CA ILE A 29 7.87 42.25 -31.74
C ILE A 29 8.38 41.76 -33.08
N GLU A 30 7.62 40.88 -33.73
CA GLU A 30 8.05 40.20 -34.96
C GLU A 30 6.88 39.72 -35.82
N VAL A 31 7.21 39.27 -37.03
CA VAL A 31 6.32 38.51 -37.91
C VAL A 31 6.94 37.14 -38.11
N ASN A 32 6.17 36.08 -37.87
CA ASN A 32 6.52 34.71 -38.22
C ASN A 32 5.94 34.39 -39.60
N PRO A 33 6.75 34.37 -40.68
CA PRO A 33 6.25 34.30 -42.05
C PRO A 33 5.94 32.85 -42.48
N ARG A 34 5.27 32.10 -41.61
CA ARG A 34 4.97 30.67 -41.77
C ARG A 34 3.83 30.26 -40.83
N VAL A 35 3.30 29.06 -41.04
CA VAL A 35 2.42 28.42 -40.05
C VAL A 35 3.17 28.16 -38.74
N GLN A 36 2.46 28.29 -37.63
CA GLN A 36 2.99 28.04 -36.29
C GLN A 36 2.40 26.77 -35.68
N VAL A 37 3.03 26.26 -34.62
CA VAL A 37 2.63 24.98 -34.01
C VAL A 37 1.24 25.06 -33.36
N GLU A 38 0.88 26.26 -32.89
CA GLU A 38 -0.33 26.67 -32.21
C GLU A 38 -1.50 27.02 -33.14
N HIS A 39 -1.34 26.99 -34.48
CA HIS A 39 -2.43 27.32 -35.41
C HIS A 39 -3.74 26.54 -35.15
N THR A 40 -3.62 25.32 -34.59
CA THR A 40 -4.76 24.45 -34.29
C THR A 40 -5.80 25.10 -33.38
N VAL A 41 -5.40 25.96 -32.42
CA VAL A 41 -6.40 26.63 -31.55
C VAL A 41 -7.23 27.64 -32.34
N THR A 42 -6.63 28.30 -33.34
CA THR A 42 -7.32 29.23 -34.23
C THR A 42 -8.28 28.50 -35.14
N GLU A 43 -7.89 27.36 -35.71
CA GLU A 43 -8.78 26.53 -36.51
C GLU A 43 -10.00 26.07 -35.70
N GLU A 44 -9.81 25.61 -34.46
CA GLU A 44 -10.90 25.13 -33.60
C GLU A 44 -11.92 26.22 -33.25
N VAL A 45 -11.51 27.49 -33.13
CA VAL A 45 -12.42 28.58 -32.77
C VAL A 45 -12.98 29.36 -33.96
N THR A 46 -12.37 29.25 -35.14
CA THR A 46 -12.84 29.94 -36.36
C THR A 46 -13.52 29.00 -37.35
N GLY A 47 -13.23 27.70 -37.29
CA GLY A 47 -13.67 26.72 -38.28
C GLY A 47 -12.95 26.82 -39.63
N ILE A 48 -11.90 27.65 -39.74
CA ILE A 48 -11.12 27.83 -40.96
C ILE A 48 -9.91 26.90 -40.91
N ASP A 49 -9.77 26.02 -41.90
CA ASP A 49 -8.58 25.19 -42.09
C ASP A 49 -7.45 26.05 -42.69
N ILE A 50 -6.46 26.36 -41.87
CA ILE A 50 -5.36 27.26 -42.22
C ILE A 50 -4.45 26.57 -43.23
N VAL A 51 -4.13 25.29 -43.03
CA VAL A 51 -3.19 24.58 -43.91
C VAL A 51 -3.78 24.39 -45.31
N GLN A 52 -5.05 24.01 -45.41
CA GLN A 52 -5.77 23.97 -46.68
C GLN A 52 -5.80 25.35 -47.34
N SER A 53 -6.11 26.40 -46.57
CA SER A 53 -6.13 27.78 -47.07
C SER A 53 -4.76 28.18 -47.64
N GLN A 54 -3.66 27.83 -46.97
CA GLN A 54 -2.31 28.10 -47.45
C GLN A 54 -2.02 27.44 -48.81
N ILE A 55 -2.47 26.20 -49.01
CA ILE A 55 -2.30 25.46 -50.27
C ILE A 55 -3.10 26.15 -51.37
N LEU A 56 -4.39 26.41 -51.15
CA LEU A 56 -5.27 27.05 -52.13
C LEU A 56 -4.77 28.44 -52.53
N ILE A 57 -4.31 29.25 -51.58
CA ILE A 57 -3.72 30.57 -51.87
C ILE A 57 -2.46 30.42 -52.73
N ALA A 58 -1.62 29.42 -52.47
CA ALA A 58 -0.42 29.16 -53.26
C ALA A 58 -0.76 28.68 -54.69
N GLU A 59 -1.92 28.05 -54.88
CA GLU A 59 -2.48 27.67 -56.19
C GLU A 59 -3.15 28.85 -56.92
N GLY A 60 -3.21 30.03 -56.30
CA GLY A 60 -3.77 31.25 -56.88
C GLY A 60 -5.23 31.52 -56.53
N ALA A 61 -5.83 30.73 -55.63
CA ALA A 61 -7.18 30.99 -55.14
C ALA A 61 -7.26 32.32 -54.39
N THR A 62 -8.41 32.98 -54.48
CA THR A 62 -8.72 34.15 -53.66
C THR A 62 -8.89 33.74 -52.19
N LEU A 63 -8.77 34.71 -51.27
CA LEU A 63 -8.96 34.45 -49.84
C LEU A 63 -10.36 33.88 -49.55
N ALA A 64 -11.39 34.35 -50.26
CA ALA A 64 -12.76 33.88 -50.10
C ALA A 64 -12.93 32.40 -50.48
N GLU A 65 -12.27 31.97 -51.56
CA GLU A 65 -12.25 30.56 -51.99
C GLU A 65 -11.43 29.70 -51.01
N ALA A 66 -10.29 30.21 -50.56
CA ALA A 66 -9.37 29.48 -49.71
C ALA A 66 -9.90 29.24 -48.29
N THR A 67 -10.53 30.26 -47.69
CA THR A 67 -11.02 30.19 -46.29
C THR A 67 -12.51 29.92 -46.18
N GLY A 68 -13.25 29.97 -47.30
CA GLY A 68 -14.71 29.89 -47.32
C GLY A 68 -15.42 31.13 -46.73
N VAL A 69 -14.69 32.23 -46.51
CA VAL A 69 -15.19 33.44 -45.85
C VAL A 69 -14.91 34.68 -46.71
N THR A 70 -15.95 35.35 -47.18
CA THR A 70 -15.82 36.44 -48.16
C THR A 70 -15.36 37.76 -47.55
N ARG A 71 -15.80 38.08 -46.32
CA ARG A 71 -15.47 39.35 -45.65
C ARG A 71 -14.89 39.10 -44.27
N GLN A 72 -14.03 40.00 -43.81
CA GLN A 72 -13.42 39.93 -42.48
C GLN A 72 -14.45 39.88 -41.34
N GLU A 73 -15.58 40.54 -41.50
CA GLU A 73 -16.69 40.58 -40.53
C GLU A 73 -17.47 39.26 -40.40
N ASP A 74 -17.34 38.38 -41.39
CA ASP A 74 -17.95 37.05 -41.40
C ASP A 74 -17.05 36.01 -40.68
N VAL A 75 -15.84 36.40 -40.25
CA VAL A 75 -14.99 35.56 -39.39
C VAL A 75 -15.50 35.66 -37.96
N HIS A 76 -16.14 34.60 -37.48
CA HIS A 76 -16.72 34.53 -36.14
C HIS A 76 -15.90 33.62 -35.22
N LEU A 77 -15.78 34.03 -33.96
CA LEU A 77 -15.25 33.18 -32.90
C LEU A 77 -16.36 32.32 -32.31
N ASN A 78 -16.14 31.01 -32.27
CA ASN A 78 -17.02 30.05 -31.62
C ASN A 78 -16.26 29.34 -30.48
N GLY A 79 -16.55 29.73 -29.25
CA GLY A 79 -15.96 29.13 -28.06
C GLY A 79 -14.49 29.51 -27.85
N HIS A 80 -13.78 28.63 -27.16
CA HIS A 80 -12.41 28.79 -26.68
C HIS A 80 -11.64 27.50 -26.91
N ALA A 81 -10.36 27.60 -27.26
CA ALA A 81 -9.48 26.46 -27.39
C ALA A 81 -8.13 26.69 -26.73
N LEU A 82 -7.53 25.63 -26.21
CA LEU A 82 -6.12 25.63 -25.79
C LEU A 82 -5.41 24.40 -26.32
N GLN A 83 -4.11 24.53 -26.56
CA GLN A 83 -3.24 23.43 -26.98
C GLN A 83 -2.24 23.09 -25.88
N CYS A 84 -1.96 21.80 -25.72
CA CYS A 84 -0.84 21.30 -24.92
C CYS A 84 0.00 20.34 -25.77
N ARG A 85 1.31 20.48 -25.68
CA ARG A 85 2.27 19.55 -26.31
C ARG A 85 2.68 18.52 -25.27
N VAL A 86 2.33 17.25 -25.51
CA VAL A 86 2.80 16.14 -24.69
C VAL A 86 4.17 15.73 -25.20
N THR A 87 5.18 15.82 -24.35
CA THR A 87 6.60 15.54 -24.66
C THR A 87 7.15 14.42 -23.78
N THR A 88 8.36 13.93 -24.07
CA THR A 88 9.11 13.00 -23.20
C THR A 88 9.98 13.68 -22.15
N GLU A 89 9.89 15.00 -22.00
CA GLU A 89 10.64 15.74 -20.98
C GLU A 89 10.17 15.32 -19.59
N ASP A 90 11.09 14.84 -18.75
CA ASP A 90 10.77 14.37 -17.40
C ASP A 90 10.81 15.53 -16.40
N PRO A 91 9.65 15.97 -15.84
CA PRO A 91 9.63 17.08 -14.89
C PRO A 91 10.35 16.76 -13.57
N LEU A 92 10.54 15.47 -13.25
CA LEU A 92 11.30 15.03 -12.06
C LEU A 92 12.82 15.01 -12.29
N ASN A 93 13.25 15.17 -13.54
CA ASN A 93 14.65 15.13 -13.95
C ASN A 93 15.00 16.37 -14.80
N ASN A 94 14.64 17.55 -14.31
CA ASN A 94 14.95 18.85 -14.93
C ASN A 94 14.51 18.97 -16.40
N PHE A 95 13.39 18.33 -16.77
CA PHE A 95 12.85 18.31 -18.13
C PHE A 95 13.82 17.75 -19.17
N ILE A 96 14.79 16.93 -18.76
CA ILE A 96 15.62 16.19 -19.70
C ILE A 96 14.71 15.25 -20.51
N PRO A 97 14.76 15.27 -21.86
CA PRO A 97 13.99 14.36 -22.69
C PRO A 97 14.36 12.91 -22.43
N ASP A 98 13.37 12.12 -22.00
CA ASP A 98 13.49 10.67 -21.93
C ASP A 98 13.38 10.06 -23.34
N TYR A 99 13.97 8.88 -23.51
CA TYR A 99 14.06 8.19 -24.80
C TYR A 99 14.01 6.67 -24.60
N GLY A 100 13.66 5.96 -25.67
CA GLY A 100 13.52 4.51 -25.63
C GLY A 100 12.18 4.04 -26.18
N ARG A 101 11.82 2.80 -25.83
CA ARG A 101 10.64 2.14 -26.39
C ARG A 101 9.40 2.46 -25.60
N ILE A 102 8.36 2.94 -26.28
CA ILE A 102 7.02 3.08 -25.71
C ILE A 102 6.40 1.68 -25.61
N THR A 103 6.16 1.20 -24.39
CA THR A 103 5.58 -0.13 -24.14
C THR A 103 4.06 -0.15 -24.23
N ALA A 104 3.43 0.98 -23.94
CA ALA A 104 2.00 1.19 -24.16
C ALA A 104 1.71 2.65 -24.45
N TYR A 105 0.91 2.90 -25.49
CA TYR A 105 0.39 4.22 -25.86
C TYR A 105 -1.12 4.13 -26.07
N ARG A 106 -1.87 4.88 -25.26
CA ARG A 106 -3.29 5.13 -25.46
C ARG A 106 -3.53 6.63 -25.31
N SER A 107 -3.99 7.25 -26.40
CA SER A 107 -4.42 8.64 -26.39
C SER A 107 -5.80 8.78 -25.76
N ALA A 108 -6.18 10.02 -25.44
CA ALA A 108 -7.52 10.38 -24.97
C ALA A 108 -8.25 11.15 -26.08
N THR A 109 -9.45 10.70 -26.44
CA THR A 109 -10.28 11.30 -27.49
C THR A 109 -11.64 11.74 -26.92
N GLY A 110 -12.65 11.95 -27.76
CA GLY A 110 -14.00 12.36 -27.36
C GLY A 110 -14.31 13.80 -27.76
N ASN A 111 -15.54 14.23 -27.48
CA ASN A 111 -16.05 15.52 -27.96
C ASN A 111 -15.15 16.71 -27.56
N GLY A 112 -14.78 17.52 -28.55
CA GLY A 112 -13.93 18.71 -28.42
C GLY A 112 -12.48 18.43 -28.05
N ILE A 113 -11.97 17.24 -28.37
CA ILE A 113 -10.53 16.93 -28.34
C ILE A 113 -10.06 16.64 -29.76
N ARG A 114 -9.10 17.45 -30.22
CA ARG A 114 -8.32 17.24 -31.43
C ARG A 114 -6.91 16.76 -31.06
N LEU A 115 -6.39 15.82 -31.83
CA LEU A 115 -5.05 15.26 -31.65
C LEU A 115 -4.26 15.37 -32.94
N ASP A 116 -3.10 16.03 -32.86
CA ASP A 116 -2.13 16.11 -33.96
C ASP A 116 -0.87 15.38 -33.48
N GLY A 117 -0.79 14.07 -33.76
CA GLY A 117 0.32 13.19 -33.39
C GLY A 117 1.19 12.81 -34.59
N GLY A 118 2.09 11.84 -34.39
CA GLY A 118 2.83 11.22 -35.49
C GLY A 118 3.86 10.18 -35.06
N THR A 119 4.63 10.48 -34.02
CA THR A 119 5.78 9.66 -33.59
C THR A 119 5.44 8.64 -32.49
N ALA A 120 4.33 8.85 -31.76
CA ALA A 120 3.98 8.05 -30.60
C ALA A 120 2.93 6.97 -30.91
N TYR A 121 3.35 5.70 -30.81
CA TYR A 121 2.49 4.52 -30.89
C TYR A 121 3.05 3.38 -30.03
N SER A 122 2.21 2.39 -29.68
CA SER A 122 2.67 1.24 -28.89
C SER A 122 3.74 0.46 -29.65
N GLY A 123 4.92 0.30 -29.05
CA GLY A 123 6.10 -0.29 -29.67
C GLY A 123 7.04 0.70 -30.36
N GLY A 124 6.61 1.95 -30.55
CA GLY A 124 7.43 3.02 -31.14
C GLY A 124 8.69 3.31 -30.31
N VAL A 125 9.75 3.81 -30.96
CA VAL A 125 11.02 4.13 -30.31
C VAL A 125 11.28 5.62 -30.45
N ILE A 126 11.35 6.31 -29.31
CA ILE A 126 11.72 7.73 -29.26
C ILE A 126 13.25 7.81 -29.24
N THR A 127 13.79 8.59 -30.18
CA THR A 127 15.23 8.82 -30.31
C THR A 127 15.59 10.20 -29.76
N ARG A 128 16.86 10.37 -29.37
CA ARG A 128 17.40 11.64 -28.84
C ARG A 128 17.75 12.69 -29.90
N TYR A 129 17.56 12.38 -31.18
CA TYR A 129 18.09 13.20 -32.28
C TYR A 129 17.16 14.35 -32.70
N TYR A 130 15.89 14.27 -32.32
CA TYR A 130 14.85 15.22 -32.69
C TYR A 130 14.15 15.75 -31.44
N ASP A 131 13.17 16.63 -31.64
CA ASP A 131 12.31 17.12 -30.57
C ASP A 131 11.59 15.97 -29.85
N SER A 132 11.33 16.16 -28.57
CA SER A 132 10.73 15.23 -27.62
C SER A 132 9.21 15.08 -27.76
N LEU A 133 8.61 15.65 -28.82
CA LEU A 133 7.17 15.66 -29.03
C LEU A 133 6.59 14.27 -29.26
N LEU A 134 5.54 13.94 -28.51
CA LEU A 134 4.71 12.75 -28.70
C LEU A 134 3.43 13.07 -29.47
N VAL A 135 2.68 14.06 -28.99
CA VAL A 135 1.39 14.47 -29.57
C VAL A 135 1.01 15.88 -29.13
N LYS A 136 0.38 16.65 -30.01
CA LYS A 136 -0.29 17.91 -29.64
C LYS A 136 -1.75 17.60 -29.36
N VAL A 137 -2.24 18.06 -28.22
CA VAL A 137 -3.63 17.93 -27.79
C VAL A 137 -4.25 19.31 -27.86
N THR A 138 -5.33 19.47 -28.61
CA THR A 138 -6.11 20.72 -28.64
C THR A 138 -7.48 20.43 -28.04
N ALA A 139 -7.88 21.22 -27.03
CA ALA A 139 -9.18 21.10 -26.40
C ALA A 139 -10.00 22.36 -26.69
N HIS A 140 -11.17 22.18 -27.30
CA HIS A 140 -12.15 23.24 -27.55
C HIS A 140 -13.29 23.15 -26.54
N ALA A 141 -13.91 24.26 -26.13
CA ALA A 141 -15.22 24.27 -25.47
C ALA A 141 -15.89 25.66 -25.58
N GLN A 142 -17.15 25.77 -25.14
CA GLN A 142 -17.90 27.04 -25.18
C GLN A 142 -17.39 28.09 -24.18
N THR A 143 -16.68 27.70 -23.12
CA THR A 143 -16.06 28.61 -22.14
C THR A 143 -14.62 28.19 -21.86
N PRO A 144 -13.72 29.11 -21.48
CA PRO A 144 -12.32 28.77 -21.24
C PRO A 144 -12.17 27.75 -20.10
N GLU A 145 -12.97 27.84 -19.04
CA GLU A 145 -12.94 26.89 -17.91
C GLU A 145 -13.30 25.47 -18.36
N LYS A 146 -14.28 25.36 -19.26
CA LYS A 146 -14.67 24.06 -19.84
C LYS A 146 -13.58 23.52 -20.77
N ALA A 147 -12.89 24.36 -21.51
CA ALA A 147 -11.78 23.94 -22.37
C ALA A 147 -10.62 23.42 -21.51
N ILE A 148 -10.26 24.15 -20.45
CA ILE A 148 -9.24 23.76 -19.46
C ILE A 148 -9.62 22.43 -18.77
N SER A 149 -10.86 22.31 -18.29
CA SER A 149 -11.35 21.07 -17.67
C SER A 149 -11.30 19.88 -18.63
N ARG A 150 -11.64 20.11 -19.90
CA ARG A 150 -11.58 19.10 -20.96
C ARG A 150 -10.13 18.68 -21.27
N MET A 151 -9.19 19.62 -21.26
CA MET A 151 -7.75 19.35 -21.37
C MET A 151 -7.23 18.53 -20.17
N ASP A 152 -7.53 18.93 -18.92
CA ASP A 152 -7.13 18.17 -17.72
C ASP A 152 -7.68 16.74 -17.77
N ARG A 153 -8.93 16.54 -18.19
CA ARG A 153 -9.52 15.21 -18.38
C ARG A 153 -8.73 14.40 -19.40
N ALA A 154 -8.49 14.96 -20.59
CA ALA A 154 -7.79 14.27 -21.66
C ALA A 154 -6.38 13.86 -21.21
N LEU A 155 -5.60 14.80 -20.65
CA LEU A 155 -4.24 14.55 -20.15
C LEU A 155 -4.19 13.45 -19.07
N ARG A 156 -5.17 13.38 -18.16
CA ARG A 156 -5.27 12.32 -17.15
C ARG A 156 -5.65 10.95 -17.71
N GLU A 157 -6.36 10.93 -18.83
CA GLU A 157 -6.80 9.72 -19.50
C GLU A 157 -5.69 9.09 -20.34
N PHE A 158 -4.74 9.89 -20.84
CA PHE A 158 -3.54 9.39 -21.53
C PHE A 158 -2.84 8.28 -20.74
N ARG A 159 -2.44 7.23 -21.46
CA ARG A 159 -1.58 6.16 -20.92
C ARG A 159 -0.36 6.03 -21.82
N VAL A 160 0.73 6.62 -21.36
CA VAL A 160 2.07 6.44 -21.93
C VAL A 160 2.90 5.64 -20.94
N ARG A 161 3.58 4.60 -21.43
CA ARG A 161 4.46 3.70 -20.67
C ARG A 161 5.74 3.46 -21.45
N GLY A 162 6.85 3.25 -20.74
CA GLY A 162 8.17 3.02 -21.33
C GLY A 162 9.04 4.26 -21.41
N VAL A 163 8.45 5.46 -21.39
CA VAL A 163 9.14 6.76 -21.28
C VAL A 163 8.38 7.68 -20.32
N ALA A 164 9.09 8.62 -19.70
CA ALA A 164 8.52 9.74 -18.94
C ALA A 164 7.77 10.72 -19.86
N THR A 165 6.91 11.56 -19.26
CA THR A 165 6.21 12.63 -19.99
C THR A 165 6.01 13.89 -19.13
N ASN A 166 5.83 15.03 -19.79
CA ASN A 166 5.55 16.32 -19.16
C ASN A 166 4.09 16.50 -18.65
N ILE A 167 3.25 15.46 -18.74
CA ILE A 167 1.79 15.55 -18.49
C ILE A 167 1.45 16.11 -17.11
N GLU A 168 2.14 15.67 -16.05
CA GLU A 168 1.84 16.12 -14.69
C GLU A 168 2.18 17.61 -14.49
N PHE A 169 3.22 18.12 -15.17
CA PHE A 169 3.54 19.54 -15.17
C PHE A 169 2.44 20.36 -15.84
N VAL A 170 1.98 19.94 -17.02
CA VAL A 170 0.88 20.61 -17.72
C VAL A 170 -0.40 20.59 -16.87
N ILE A 171 -0.69 19.47 -16.21
CA ILE A 171 -1.82 19.35 -15.28
C ILE A 171 -1.71 20.33 -14.11
N ASN A 172 -0.53 20.50 -13.52
CA ASN A 172 -0.31 21.47 -12.44
C ASN A 172 -0.56 22.90 -12.95
N LEU A 173 -0.04 23.23 -14.13
CA LEU A 173 -0.21 24.53 -14.77
C LEU A 173 -1.69 24.85 -15.01
N LEU A 174 -2.44 23.93 -15.62
CA LEU A 174 -3.87 24.10 -15.92
C LEU A 174 -4.77 24.25 -14.68
N LYS A 175 -4.27 23.87 -13.50
CA LYS A 175 -4.99 24.00 -12.22
C LYS A 175 -4.56 25.19 -11.39
N HIS A 176 -3.50 25.87 -11.80
CA HIS A 176 -2.97 26.96 -11.01
C HIS A 176 -3.93 28.16 -11.06
N PRO A 177 -4.26 28.81 -9.93
CA PRO A 177 -5.20 29.94 -9.89
C PRO A 177 -4.85 31.04 -10.90
N VAL A 178 -3.56 31.40 -10.97
CA VAL A 178 -3.02 32.40 -11.91
C VAL A 178 -3.29 32.03 -13.38
N PHE A 179 -3.31 30.74 -13.72
CA PHE A 179 -3.68 30.31 -15.07
C PHE A 179 -5.20 30.41 -15.30
N LEU A 180 -5.99 30.04 -14.30
CA LEU A 180 -7.45 30.02 -14.36
C LEU A 180 -8.08 31.42 -14.43
N ASP A 181 -7.46 32.41 -13.79
CA ASP A 181 -7.94 33.81 -13.78
C ASP A 181 -7.31 34.68 -14.89
N ASN A 182 -6.41 34.10 -15.70
CA ASN A 182 -5.68 34.77 -16.79
C ASN A 182 -4.73 35.89 -16.33
N SER A 183 -4.26 35.86 -15.08
CA SER A 183 -3.30 36.84 -14.54
C SER A 183 -1.83 36.48 -14.78
N TYR A 184 -1.55 35.44 -15.57
CA TYR A 184 -0.18 35.01 -15.89
C TYR A 184 0.53 35.99 -16.84
N THR A 185 1.84 36.10 -16.65
CA THR A 185 2.75 36.79 -17.57
C THR A 185 3.70 35.79 -18.23
N THR A 186 4.54 36.25 -19.16
CA THR A 186 5.57 35.40 -19.79
C THR A 186 6.58 34.80 -18.79
N LYS A 187 6.67 35.33 -17.56
CA LYS A 187 7.53 34.83 -16.48
C LYS A 187 6.83 33.87 -15.52
N PHE A 188 5.56 33.56 -15.74
CA PHE A 188 4.75 32.80 -14.79
C PHE A 188 5.38 31.46 -14.39
N ILE A 189 5.81 30.66 -15.36
CA ILE A 189 6.42 29.34 -15.10
C ILE A 189 7.74 29.50 -14.32
N ASP A 190 8.61 30.41 -14.74
CA ASP A 190 9.93 30.64 -14.14
C ASP A 190 9.86 31.14 -12.68
N THR A 191 8.75 31.80 -12.32
CA THR A 191 8.56 32.44 -11.01
C THR A 191 7.61 31.71 -10.09
N THR A 192 7.12 30.51 -10.49
CA THR A 192 6.15 29.73 -9.71
C THR A 192 6.70 28.34 -9.36
N PRO A 193 7.49 28.20 -8.27
CA PRO A 193 8.08 26.93 -7.84
C PRO A 193 7.05 25.80 -7.62
N ASP A 194 5.82 26.14 -7.22
CA ASP A 194 4.77 25.17 -6.92
C ASP A 194 4.32 24.35 -8.14
N LEU A 195 4.54 24.85 -9.37
CA LEU A 195 4.28 24.08 -10.59
C LEU A 195 5.15 22.81 -10.68
N PHE A 196 6.31 22.82 -10.04
CA PHE A 196 7.29 21.74 -10.01
C PHE A 196 7.11 20.78 -8.82
N ALA A 197 6.06 20.97 -8.01
CA ALA A 197 5.74 20.07 -6.91
C ALA A 197 4.96 18.84 -7.41
N PHE A 198 5.69 17.77 -7.73
CA PHE A 198 5.11 16.53 -8.26
C PHE A 198 4.86 15.48 -7.18
N ARG A 199 3.70 14.81 -7.23
CA ARG A 199 3.44 13.63 -6.39
C ARG A 199 4.10 12.41 -7.01
N LYS A 200 4.94 11.70 -6.23
CA LYS A 200 5.56 10.45 -6.68
C LYS A 200 4.49 9.43 -7.05
N ARG A 201 4.42 9.06 -8.35
CA ARG A 201 3.45 8.09 -8.85
C ARG A 201 3.72 6.72 -8.22
N ARG A 202 2.68 6.07 -7.71
CA ARG A 202 2.77 4.71 -7.15
C ARG A 202 2.55 3.70 -8.26
N ASP A 203 3.59 2.94 -8.62
CA ASP A 203 3.52 1.92 -9.66
C ASP A 203 3.28 0.51 -9.08
N ARG A 204 2.17 0.35 -8.37
CA ARG A 204 1.86 -0.92 -7.68
C ARG A 204 1.48 -2.04 -8.65
N ALA A 205 0.71 -1.72 -9.69
CA ALA A 205 0.21 -2.70 -10.65
C ALA A 205 1.36 -3.31 -11.46
N THR A 206 2.28 -2.51 -11.98
CA THR A 206 3.44 -3.01 -12.72
C THR A 206 4.32 -3.88 -11.81
N LYS A 207 4.60 -3.46 -10.57
CA LYS A 207 5.35 -4.28 -9.61
C LYS A 207 4.70 -5.65 -9.35
N LEU A 208 3.37 -5.69 -9.24
CA LEU A 208 2.64 -6.95 -9.07
C LEU A 208 2.74 -7.83 -10.32
N LEU A 209 2.58 -7.23 -11.51
CA LEU A 209 2.71 -7.95 -12.79
C LEU A 209 4.13 -8.47 -13.01
N VAL A 210 5.16 -7.70 -12.63
CA VAL A 210 6.55 -8.13 -12.66
C VAL A 210 6.76 -9.34 -11.74
N TYR A 211 6.22 -9.30 -10.52
CA TYR A 211 6.29 -10.45 -9.61
C TYR A 211 5.56 -11.69 -10.18
N ILE A 212 4.35 -11.53 -10.71
CA ILE A 212 3.61 -12.63 -11.33
C ILE A 212 4.38 -13.22 -12.51
N ALA A 213 4.94 -12.36 -13.38
CA ALA A 213 5.73 -12.80 -14.53
C ALA A 213 7.00 -13.54 -14.09
N ASP A 214 7.74 -12.99 -13.13
CA ASP A 214 8.94 -13.59 -12.57
C ASP A 214 8.65 -14.99 -11.99
N ILE A 215 7.66 -15.11 -11.11
CA ILE A 215 7.29 -16.40 -10.51
C ILE A 215 6.73 -17.38 -11.54
N SER A 216 6.00 -16.92 -12.56
CA SER A 216 5.45 -17.80 -13.60
C SER A 216 6.53 -18.39 -14.50
N VAL A 217 7.62 -17.65 -14.73
CA VAL A 217 8.74 -18.09 -15.59
C VAL A 217 9.80 -18.83 -14.79
N ASN A 218 10.21 -18.28 -13.65
CA ASN A 218 11.36 -18.76 -12.85
C ASN A 218 10.95 -19.69 -11.70
N GLY A 219 9.66 -19.76 -11.37
CA GLY A 219 9.16 -20.46 -10.18
C GLY A 219 9.46 -19.71 -8.88
N HIS A 220 8.81 -20.11 -7.79
CA HIS A 220 9.11 -19.56 -6.46
C HIS A 220 10.22 -20.39 -5.78
N PRO A 221 11.30 -19.78 -5.25
CA PRO A 221 12.43 -20.52 -4.67
C PRO A 221 12.02 -21.51 -3.56
N GLU A 222 11.09 -21.12 -2.68
CA GLU A 222 10.62 -21.97 -1.58
C GLU A 222 9.81 -23.20 -2.01
N THR A 223 9.31 -23.23 -3.26
CA THR A 223 8.47 -24.34 -3.77
C THR A 223 9.09 -25.06 -4.96
N ALA A 224 10.22 -24.57 -5.48
CA ALA A 224 10.94 -25.23 -6.56
C ALA A 224 11.34 -26.65 -6.14
N GLY A 225 11.01 -27.65 -6.98
CA GLY A 225 11.28 -29.06 -6.70
C GLY A 225 10.44 -29.69 -5.59
N ARG A 226 9.44 -28.99 -5.04
CA ARG A 226 8.51 -29.54 -4.04
C ARG A 226 7.21 -30.05 -4.68
N PRO A 227 6.49 -30.97 -4.03
CA PRO A 227 5.18 -31.43 -4.51
C PRO A 227 4.22 -30.26 -4.73
N LEU A 228 3.59 -30.24 -5.91
CA LEU A 228 2.58 -29.25 -6.24
C LEU A 228 1.22 -29.67 -5.68
N PRO A 229 0.35 -28.70 -5.33
CA PRO A 229 -1.05 -28.98 -5.10
C PRO A 229 -1.70 -29.62 -6.35
N PRO A 230 -2.77 -30.43 -6.17
CA PRO A 230 -3.53 -30.95 -7.31
C PRO A 230 -4.04 -29.82 -8.20
N ALA A 231 -4.04 -30.03 -9.52
CA ALA A 231 -4.51 -29.03 -10.49
C ALA A 231 -5.97 -28.60 -10.26
N GLU A 232 -6.78 -29.50 -9.69
CA GLU A 232 -8.20 -29.29 -9.38
C GLU A 232 -8.45 -28.77 -7.95
N VAL A 233 -7.43 -28.19 -7.31
CA VAL A 233 -7.59 -27.68 -5.94
C VAL A 233 -8.71 -26.64 -5.88
N ARG A 234 -9.68 -26.88 -5.00
CA ARG A 234 -10.78 -25.93 -4.78
C ARG A 234 -10.26 -24.74 -3.99
N VAL A 235 -10.66 -23.54 -4.41
CA VAL A 235 -10.38 -22.33 -3.63
C VAL A 235 -11.06 -22.45 -2.26
N PRO A 236 -10.34 -22.20 -1.15
CA PRO A 236 -10.93 -22.25 0.18
C PRO A 236 -12.13 -21.31 0.31
N VAL A 237 -13.26 -21.85 0.78
CA VAL A 237 -14.48 -21.08 1.03
C VAL A 237 -14.55 -20.78 2.52
N VAL A 238 -14.68 -19.50 2.87
CA VAL A 238 -14.84 -19.07 4.27
C VAL A 238 -16.21 -19.53 4.77
N PRO A 239 -16.31 -20.13 5.97
CA PRO A 239 -17.59 -20.50 6.55
C PRO A 239 -18.53 -19.29 6.67
N ALA A 240 -19.83 -19.51 6.42
CA ALA A 240 -20.84 -18.47 6.62
C ALA A 240 -20.85 -17.98 8.08
N LEU A 241 -21.05 -16.67 8.26
CA LEU A 241 -21.17 -16.06 9.57
C LEU A 241 -22.54 -16.43 10.16
N LYS A 242 -22.56 -16.98 11.37
CA LYS A 242 -23.80 -17.38 12.04
C LYS A 242 -24.51 -16.21 12.70
N ALA A 243 -23.76 -15.19 13.13
CA ALA A 243 -24.25 -13.98 13.76
C ALA A 243 -23.16 -12.90 13.70
N ASP A 244 -23.48 -11.68 14.15
CA ASP A 244 -22.46 -10.67 14.43
C ASP A 244 -21.57 -11.09 15.62
N PRO A 245 -20.29 -10.69 15.64
CA PRO A 245 -19.38 -11.05 16.73
C PRO A 245 -19.88 -10.58 18.11
N ALA A 246 -20.23 -11.54 18.97
CA ALA A 246 -20.57 -11.24 20.37
C ALA A 246 -19.33 -10.75 21.15
N PRO A 247 -19.49 -9.91 22.20
CA PRO A 247 -18.40 -9.56 23.10
C PRO A 247 -17.71 -10.81 23.65
N GLY A 248 -16.38 -10.84 23.58
CA GLY A 248 -15.53 -11.96 23.99
C GLY A 248 -14.57 -11.56 25.10
N THR A 249 -13.56 -12.41 25.32
CA THR A 249 -12.54 -12.23 26.38
C THR A 249 -11.74 -10.95 26.23
N ARG A 250 -11.62 -10.40 25.02
CA ARG A 250 -10.91 -9.14 24.80
C ARG A 250 -11.65 -7.94 25.42
N GLN A 251 -12.97 -7.90 25.34
CA GLN A 251 -13.75 -6.83 25.97
C GLN A 251 -13.52 -6.82 27.48
N LEU A 252 -13.50 -8.01 28.10
CA LEU A 252 -13.17 -8.15 29.52
C LEU A 252 -11.76 -7.60 29.84
N LEU A 253 -10.76 -7.88 29.00
CA LEU A 253 -9.41 -7.34 29.17
C LEU A 253 -9.38 -5.82 29.07
N GLU A 254 -10.00 -5.25 28.05
CA GLU A 254 -9.98 -3.80 27.80
C GLU A 254 -10.76 -3.02 28.87
N GLU A 255 -11.84 -3.59 29.40
CA GLU A 255 -12.69 -2.93 30.40
C GLU A 255 -12.17 -3.09 31.84
N LYS A 256 -11.60 -4.26 32.18
CA LYS A 256 -11.29 -4.63 33.57
C LYS A 256 -9.83 -5.00 33.83
N GLY A 257 -9.01 -5.08 32.79
CA GLY A 257 -7.58 -5.37 32.89
C GLY A 257 -7.23 -6.86 33.05
N ALA A 258 -5.93 -7.14 32.95
CA ALA A 258 -5.39 -8.51 32.89
C ALA A 258 -5.69 -9.35 34.13
N LYS A 259 -5.62 -8.76 35.33
CA LYS A 259 -5.97 -9.46 36.58
C LYS A 259 -7.42 -9.92 36.60
N ALA A 260 -8.37 -9.08 36.15
CA ALA A 260 -9.78 -9.45 36.13
C ALA A 260 -10.05 -10.60 35.16
N VAL A 261 -9.29 -10.69 34.06
CA VAL A 261 -9.36 -11.85 33.15
C VAL A 261 -8.87 -13.12 33.86
N ALA A 262 -7.76 -13.05 34.58
CA ALA A 262 -7.24 -14.20 35.34
C ALA A 262 -8.22 -14.66 36.43
N ASP A 263 -8.81 -13.74 37.18
CA ASP A 263 -9.82 -14.05 38.20
C ASP A 263 -11.05 -14.70 37.54
N TRP A 264 -11.53 -14.14 36.42
CA TRP A 264 -12.61 -14.74 35.63
C TRP A 264 -12.28 -16.15 35.13
N MET A 265 -11.04 -16.42 34.72
CA MET A 265 -10.61 -17.76 34.31
C MET A 265 -10.73 -18.77 35.45
N LEU A 266 -10.40 -18.39 36.69
CA LEU A 266 -10.52 -19.25 37.87
C LEU A 266 -12.00 -19.59 38.18
N GLU A 267 -12.91 -18.66 37.90
CA GLU A 267 -14.35 -18.84 38.10
C GLU A 267 -15.01 -19.74 37.05
N GLN A 268 -14.34 -19.99 35.91
CA GLN A 268 -14.92 -20.80 34.84
C GLN A 268 -14.99 -22.28 35.21
N LYS A 269 -16.21 -22.84 35.17
CA LYS A 269 -16.43 -24.29 35.28
C LYS A 269 -16.08 -25.05 33.99
N ARG A 270 -16.17 -24.38 32.84
CA ARG A 270 -15.85 -24.96 31.53
C ARG A 270 -14.36 -24.88 31.25
N LEU A 271 -13.85 -25.83 30.47
CA LEU A 271 -12.50 -25.72 29.91
C LEU A 271 -12.47 -24.58 28.90
N LEU A 272 -11.53 -23.66 29.09
CA LEU A 272 -11.24 -22.59 28.15
C LEU A 272 -10.26 -23.10 27.08
N ILE A 273 -10.43 -22.63 25.84
CA ILE A 273 -9.70 -23.14 24.69
C ILE A 273 -8.98 -22.00 23.98
N THR A 274 -7.70 -22.25 23.66
CA THR A 274 -6.88 -21.41 22.77
C THR A 274 -6.71 -22.14 21.45
N ASP A 275 -7.05 -21.50 20.34
CA ASP A 275 -6.79 -22.04 19.00
C ASP A 275 -5.35 -21.70 18.56
N THR A 276 -4.58 -22.70 18.12
CA THR A 276 -3.18 -22.54 17.69
C THR A 276 -2.98 -22.68 16.18
N SER A 277 -4.05 -22.77 15.39
CA SER A 277 -4.03 -23.01 13.94
C SER A 277 -3.23 -21.95 13.19
N MET A 278 -3.31 -20.69 13.62
CA MET A 278 -2.63 -19.55 12.98
C MET A 278 -1.16 -19.38 13.40
N ARG A 279 -0.66 -20.21 14.32
CA ARG A 279 0.74 -20.16 14.80
C ARG A 279 1.34 -21.56 14.91
N ASP A 280 1.12 -22.28 16.02
CA ASP A 280 1.82 -23.55 16.25
C ASP A 280 1.42 -24.65 15.28
N GLY A 281 0.15 -24.69 14.86
CA GLY A 281 -0.34 -25.73 13.95
C GLY A 281 0.46 -25.76 12.64
N HIS A 282 0.54 -24.64 11.93
CA HIS A 282 1.30 -24.56 10.68
C HIS A 282 2.82 -24.44 10.90
N GLN A 283 3.28 -23.97 12.07
CA GLN A 283 4.70 -24.02 12.42
C GLN A 283 5.19 -25.48 12.51
N SER A 284 4.40 -26.35 13.13
CA SER A 284 4.72 -27.77 13.28
C SER A 284 4.52 -28.58 11.98
N LEU A 285 3.45 -28.30 11.23
CA LEU A 285 3.04 -29.14 10.09
C LEU A 285 3.48 -28.61 8.73
N LEU A 286 3.68 -27.30 8.60
CA LEU A 286 3.86 -26.61 7.31
C LEU A 286 5.06 -25.66 7.32
N ALA A 287 6.04 -25.92 8.20
CA ALA A 287 7.25 -25.10 8.34
C ALA A 287 6.95 -23.59 8.44
N THR A 288 5.85 -23.23 9.11
CA THR A 288 5.42 -21.86 9.33
C THR A 288 5.02 -21.10 8.05
N ARG A 289 4.69 -21.80 6.95
CA ARG A 289 4.44 -21.20 5.63
C ARG A 289 2.99 -20.77 5.38
N MET A 290 2.10 -20.84 6.37
CA MET A 290 0.74 -20.29 6.23
C MET A 290 0.80 -18.76 6.07
N ARG A 291 0.11 -18.24 5.06
CA ARG A 291 0.20 -16.83 4.65
C ARG A 291 -0.87 -15.97 5.31
N SER A 292 -0.61 -14.67 5.39
CA SER A 292 -1.58 -13.73 5.97
C SER A 292 -2.93 -13.75 5.26
N ILE A 293 -2.95 -13.95 3.94
CA ILE A 293 -4.19 -13.99 3.16
C ILE A 293 -5.17 -15.06 3.67
N ASP A 294 -4.67 -16.23 4.05
CA ASP A 294 -5.51 -17.35 4.50
C ASP A 294 -5.99 -17.12 5.94
N MET A 295 -5.11 -16.63 6.81
CA MET A 295 -5.45 -16.29 8.21
C MET A 295 -6.49 -15.16 8.30
N ILE A 296 -6.26 -14.07 7.55
CA ILE A 296 -7.11 -12.87 7.60
C ILE A 296 -8.50 -13.17 7.01
N ARG A 297 -8.59 -14.00 5.97
CA ARG A 297 -9.87 -14.35 5.33
C ARG A 297 -10.81 -15.08 6.28
N VAL A 298 -10.29 -15.97 7.14
CA VAL A 298 -11.11 -16.75 8.08
C VAL A 298 -11.35 -16.05 9.42
N ALA A 299 -10.58 -15.01 9.76
CA ALA A 299 -10.69 -14.29 11.02
C ALA A 299 -12.12 -13.79 11.38
N PRO A 300 -12.96 -13.30 10.43
CA PRO A 300 -14.35 -12.95 10.75
C PRO A 300 -15.19 -14.16 11.19
N ALA A 301 -14.94 -15.35 10.64
CA ALA A 301 -15.65 -16.56 11.04
C ALA A 301 -15.27 -16.99 12.46
N TYR A 302 -14.01 -16.81 12.89
CA TYR A 302 -13.62 -17.01 14.29
C TYR A 302 -14.38 -16.06 15.21
N ALA A 303 -14.44 -14.77 14.87
CA ALA A 303 -15.12 -13.75 15.66
C ALA A 303 -16.62 -14.01 15.83
N ALA A 304 -17.29 -14.37 14.73
CA ALA A 304 -18.73 -14.63 14.69
C ALA A 304 -19.10 -15.98 15.30
N ASN A 305 -18.38 -17.04 14.94
CA ASN A 305 -18.81 -18.42 15.18
C ASN A 305 -18.14 -19.05 16.41
N LEU A 306 -17.02 -18.50 16.89
CA LEU A 306 -16.26 -19.00 18.03
C LEU A 306 -15.95 -17.92 19.09
N PRO A 307 -16.93 -17.08 19.49
CA PRO A 307 -16.68 -15.99 20.45
C PRO A 307 -16.30 -16.50 21.86
N GLY A 308 -16.51 -17.79 22.13
CA GLY A 308 -16.21 -18.42 23.42
C GLY A 308 -14.76 -18.87 23.61
N LEU A 309 -13.89 -18.71 22.60
CA LEU A 309 -12.45 -18.99 22.73
C LEU A 309 -11.81 -18.06 23.77
N PHE A 310 -10.81 -18.57 24.48
CA PHE A 310 -9.99 -17.74 25.37
C PHE A 310 -9.14 -16.78 24.54
N SER A 311 -8.39 -17.33 23.60
CA SER A 311 -7.52 -16.58 22.69
C SER A 311 -7.34 -17.34 21.37
N VAL A 312 -6.78 -16.64 20.38
CA VAL A 312 -6.24 -17.24 19.16
C VAL A 312 -4.75 -16.95 19.13
N GLU A 313 -3.95 -18.01 19.18
CA GLU A 313 -2.51 -17.91 19.04
C GLU A 313 -2.16 -17.75 17.56
N CYS A 314 -1.79 -16.52 17.18
CA CYS A 314 -1.62 -16.14 15.78
C CYS A 314 -0.32 -15.37 15.52
N TRP A 315 0.59 -15.32 16.51
CA TRP A 315 1.80 -14.50 16.41
C TRP A 315 2.97 -15.01 17.26
N GLY A 316 4.16 -14.47 17.04
CA GLY A 316 5.37 -14.90 17.74
C GLY A 316 5.91 -16.25 17.24
N GLY A 317 6.84 -16.83 18.00
CA GLY A 317 7.63 -17.98 17.53
C GLY A 317 8.31 -17.68 16.18
N ALA A 318 8.31 -18.64 15.26
CA ALA A 318 8.93 -18.49 13.94
C ALA A 318 8.09 -17.66 12.96
N THR A 319 6.86 -17.25 13.31
CA THR A 319 6.01 -16.53 12.34
C THR A 319 6.54 -15.16 11.98
N PHE A 320 7.33 -14.53 12.85
CA PHE A 320 7.84 -13.18 12.66
C PHE A 320 8.91 -13.10 11.57
N ASP A 321 9.95 -13.95 11.65
CA ASP A 321 11.02 -13.95 10.66
C ASP A 321 10.56 -14.59 9.34
N VAL A 322 9.78 -15.68 9.41
CA VAL A 322 9.33 -16.42 8.22
C VAL A 322 8.46 -15.56 7.33
N ALA A 323 7.59 -14.73 7.93
CA ALA A 323 6.76 -13.78 7.18
C ALA A 323 7.62 -12.84 6.30
N TYR A 324 8.66 -12.23 6.88
CA TYR A 324 9.55 -11.35 6.14
C TYR A 324 10.43 -12.10 5.15
N ARG A 325 11.05 -13.20 5.59
CA ARG A 325 12.12 -13.87 4.86
C ARG A 325 11.60 -14.71 3.70
N PHE A 326 10.52 -15.45 3.92
CA PHE A 326 10.07 -16.49 2.98
C PHE A 326 8.71 -16.19 2.35
N LEU A 327 7.88 -15.36 2.99
CA LEU A 327 6.52 -15.06 2.51
C LEU A 327 6.41 -13.64 1.93
N GLN A 328 7.49 -12.85 1.99
CA GLN A 328 7.56 -11.45 1.53
C GLN A 328 6.42 -10.57 2.06
N GLU A 329 6.04 -10.80 3.32
CA GLU A 329 4.95 -10.08 3.97
C GLU A 329 5.34 -9.59 5.37
N CYS A 330 4.63 -8.56 5.85
CA CYS A 330 4.93 -7.94 7.13
C CYS A 330 4.10 -8.62 8.26
N PRO A 331 4.73 -9.24 9.27
CA PRO A 331 4.01 -9.84 10.40
C PRO A 331 3.23 -8.80 11.21
N TRP A 332 3.69 -7.54 11.27
CA TRP A 332 2.93 -6.46 11.91
C TRP A 332 1.64 -6.12 11.16
N GLN A 333 1.69 -6.16 9.82
CA GLN A 333 0.49 -5.95 9.00
C GLN A 333 -0.49 -7.11 9.20
N ARG A 334 0.02 -8.35 9.20
CA ARG A 334 -0.78 -9.54 9.53
C ARG A 334 -1.52 -9.39 10.86
N LEU A 335 -0.81 -8.99 11.92
CA LEU A 335 -1.42 -8.79 13.24
C LEU A 335 -2.50 -7.70 13.22
N ARG A 336 -2.25 -6.54 12.60
CA ARG A 336 -3.26 -5.47 12.47
C ARG A 336 -4.50 -5.93 11.74
N ASP A 337 -4.34 -6.67 10.66
CA ASP A 337 -5.46 -7.12 9.83
C ASP A 337 -6.28 -8.22 10.52
N ILE A 338 -5.62 -9.18 11.20
CA ILE A 338 -6.30 -10.16 12.06
C ILE A 338 -7.05 -9.43 13.18
N ARG A 339 -6.39 -8.49 13.87
CA ARG A 339 -6.98 -7.72 14.96
C ARG A 339 -8.23 -6.96 14.53
N ALA A 340 -8.19 -6.32 13.37
CA ALA A 340 -9.30 -5.57 12.81
C ALA A 340 -10.49 -6.48 12.43
N ARG A 341 -10.20 -7.68 11.92
CA ARG A 341 -11.21 -8.64 11.45
C ARG A 341 -11.80 -9.51 12.53
N MET A 342 -11.13 -9.62 13.68
CA MET A 342 -11.54 -10.49 14.78
C MET A 342 -11.62 -9.73 16.10
N PRO A 343 -12.42 -8.65 16.25
CA PRO A 343 -12.24 -7.64 17.31
C PRO A 343 -12.57 -8.09 18.74
N ASN A 344 -13.25 -9.22 18.93
CA ASN A 344 -13.77 -9.71 20.21
C ASN A 344 -12.91 -10.77 20.91
N LEU A 345 -12.04 -11.47 20.17
CA LEU A 345 -11.14 -12.48 20.72
C LEU A 345 -9.78 -11.88 21.06
N MET A 346 -9.15 -12.39 22.13
CA MET A 346 -7.76 -12.02 22.46
C MET A 346 -6.80 -12.64 21.45
N THR A 347 -5.83 -11.86 20.96
CA THR A 347 -4.72 -12.44 20.19
C THR A 347 -3.57 -12.82 21.12
N GLN A 348 -3.03 -14.01 20.91
CA GLN A 348 -1.95 -14.56 21.73
C GLN A 348 -0.67 -14.71 20.91
N MET A 349 0.46 -14.46 21.55
CA MET A 349 1.79 -14.73 20.98
C MET A 349 2.67 -15.60 21.88
N LEU A 350 3.57 -16.35 21.24
CA LEU A 350 4.70 -16.98 21.91
C LEU A 350 5.92 -16.03 21.90
N LEU A 351 6.41 -15.69 23.09
CA LEU A 351 7.54 -14.77 23.29
C LEU A 351 8.67 -15.49 24.03
N ARG A 352 9.87 -15.50 23.45
CA ARG A 352 11.07 -15.95 24.15
C ARG A 352 11.65 -14.79 24.93
N ALA A 353 11.81 -14.94 26.24
CA ALA A 353 12.09 -13.81 27.12
C ALA A 353 13.31 -12.96 26.73
N SER A 354 14.48 -13.59 26.53
CA SER A 354 15.73 -12.85 26.29
C SER A 354 15.87 -12.27 24.89
N ASN A 355 15.05 -12.74 23.93
CA ASN A 355 15.27 -12.47 22.49
C ASN A 355 14.01 -11.95 21.78
N GLY A 356 12.87 -11.88 22.47
CA GLY A 356 11.55 -11.62 21.88
C GLY A 356 11.18 -12.67 20.82
N VAL A 357 11.39 -12.31 19.55
CA VAL A 357 11.16 -13.16 18.37
C VAL A 357 12.42 -13.33 17.51
N GLY A 358 13.58 -12.88 17.99
CA GLY A 358 14.85 -13.02 17.30
C GLY A 358 15.66 -14.24 17.73
N TYR A 359 16.83 -14.40 17.10
CA TYR A 359 17.70 -15.57 17.24
C TYR A 359 18.94 -15.35 18.12
N THR A 360 19.15 -14.13 18.62
CA THR A 360 20.25 -13.77 19.52
C THR A 360 19.72 -13.01 20.72
N ASN A 361 20.50 -12.94 21.80
CA ASN A 361 20.16 -12.14 22.96
C ASN A 361 20.19 -10.66 22.59
N TYR A 362 19.19 -9.92 23.07
CA TYR A 362 19.13 -8.48 22.89
C TYR A 362 19.19 -7.79 24.26
N PRO A 363 19.69 -6.54 24.32
CA PRO A 363 19.62 -5.76 25.55
C PRO A 363 18.16 -5.53 25.98
N ASP A 364 17.95 -5.37 27.29
CA ASP A 364 16.62 -5.28 27.91
C ASP A 364 15.71 -4.23 27.25
N ASN A 365 16.26 -3.07 26.90
CA ASN A 365 15.50 -1.99 26.26
C ASN A 365 14.91 -2.40 24.90
N VAL A 366 15.55 -3.30 24.16
CA VAL A 366 15.05 -3.83 22.89
C VAL A 366 13.88 -4.78 23.14
N VAL A 367 14.00 -5.68 24.11
CA VAL A 367 12.93 -6.61 24.50
C VAL A 367 11.71 -5.84 24.98
N GLN A 368 11.90 -4.88 25.90
CA GLN A 368 10.84 -4.03 26.40
C GLN A 368 10.16 -3.22 25.29
N SER A 369 10.95 -2.63 24.37
CA SER A 369 10.39 -1.88 23.24
C SER A 369 9.61 -2.78 22.29
N PHE A 370 10.07 -4.01 22.05
CA PHE A 370 9.36 -4.98 21.24
C PHE A 370 8.02 -5.36 21.86
N VAL A 371 7.99 -5.67 23.16
CA VAL A 371 6.77 -5.99 23.90
C VAL A 371 5.77 -4.83 23.85
N ARG A 372 6.20 -3.59 24.13
CA ARG A 372 5.34 -2.40 24.03
C ARG A 372 4.76 -2.22 22.64
N GLN A 373 5.56 -2.42 21.60
CA GLN A 373 5.08 -2.32 20.21
C GLN A 373 4.11 -3.46 19.85
N ALA A 374 4.34 -4.69 20.32
CA ALA A 374 3.45 -5.84 20.16
C ALA A 374 2.09 -5.59 20.84
N ALA A 375 2.10 -5.12 22.09
CA ALA A 375 0.91 -4.76 22.85
C ALA A 375 0.11 -3.65 22.12
N ARG A 376 0.79 -2.57 21.70
CA ARG A 376 0.16 -1.47 20.94
C ARG A 376 -0.44 -1.93 19.61
N THR A 377 0.20 -2.88 18.94
CA THR A 377 -0.27 -3.34 17.62
C THR A 377 -1.49 -4.26 17.75
N GLY A 378 -1.62 -4.98 18.86
CA GLY A 378 -2.84 -5.73 19.18
C GLY A 378 -2.65 -7.08 19.85
N VAL A 379 -1.45 -7.43 20.34
CA VAL A 379 -1.24 -8.63 21.18
C VAL A 379 -1.86 -8.40 22.55
N ASP A 380 -2.66 -9.38 22.99
CA ASP A 380 -3.40 -9.31 24.26
C ASP A 380 -2.82 -10.28 25.31
N VAL A 381 -2.35 -11.45 24.87
CA VAL A 381 -1.75 -12.49 25.72
C VAL A 381 -0.32 -12.78 25.26
N PHE A 382 0.63 -12.65 26.18
CA PHE A 382 2.03 -13.00 25.95
C PHE A 382 2.36 -14.26 26.73
N ARG A 383 2.57 -15.37 26.02
CA ARG A 383 3.14 -16.60 26.56
C ARG A 383 4.66 -16.43 26.60
N VAL A 384 5.17 -16.03 27.76
CA VAL A 384 6.59 -15.77 28.01
C VAL A 384 7.24 -17.04 28.53
N PHE A 385 8.26 -17.53 27.82
CA PHE A 385 9.03 -18.70 28.24
C PHE A 385 10.53 -18.46 28.10
N ASP A 386 11.30 -19.25 28.85
CA ASP A 386 12.75 -19.39 28.69
C ASP A 386 13.08 -20.84 28.31
N SER A 387 14.07 -21.01 27.42
CA SER A 387 14.45 -22.34 26.90
C SER A 387 15.03 -23.28 27.96
N LEU A 388 15.52 -22.73 29.07
CA LEU A 388 16.12 -23.47 30.19
C LEU A 388 15.32 -23.31 31.47
N ASN A 389 14.07 -22.80 31.38
CA ASN A 389 13.22 -22.58 32.54
C ASN A 389 13.84 -21.63 33.58
N TRP A 390 14.66 -20.67 33.16
CA TRP A 390 15.27 -19.71 34.06
C TRP A 390 14.38 -18.49 34.26
N VAL A 391 13.68 -18.43 35.40
CA VAL A 391 12.71 -17.36 35.72
C VAL A 391 13.35 -15.98 35.73
N GLU A 392 14.60 -15.86 36.19
CA GLU A 392 15.32 -14.58 36.19
C GLU A 392 15.43 -13.98 34.77
N ASN A 393 15.70 -14.84 33.78
CA ASN A 393 15.79 -14.44 32.38
C ASN A 393 14.42 -14.05 31.79
N MET A 394 13.33 -14.38 32.48
CA MET A 394 11.96 -14.05 32.08
C MET A 394 11.48 -12.69 32.59
N ARG A 395 12.06 -12.19 33.70
CA ARG A 395 11.56 -11.00 34.42
C ARG A 395 11.40 -9.78 33.51
N VAL A 396 12.44 -9.42 32.76
CA VAL A 396 12.43 -8.24 31.87
C VAL A 396 11.24 -8.27 30.89
N ALA A 397 10.97 -9.43 30.30
CA ALA A 397 9.86 -9.57 29.36
C ALA A 397 8.50 -9.60 30.09
N MET A 398 8.41 -10.27 31.23
CA MET A 398 7.19 -10.33 32.04
C MET A 398 6.79 -8.93 32.54
N ASP A 399 7.73 -8.20 33.13
CA ASP A 399 7.53 -6.84 33.63
C ASP A 399 7.04 -5.92 32.50
N ALA A 400 7.67 -5.97 31.32
CA ALA A 400 7.25 -5.17 30.17
C ALA A 400 5.81 -5.50 29.69
N VAL A 401 5.38 -6.76 29.79
CA VAL A 401 4.01 -7.16 29.45
C VAL A 401 3.01 -6.60 30.47
N ILE A 402 3.34 -6.74 31.76
CA ILE A 402 2.52 -6.26 32.88
C ILE A 402 2.37 -4.74 32.80
N GLU A 403 3.48 -4.01 32.61
CA GLU A 403 3.49 -2.55 32.41
C GLU A 403 2.67 -2.11 31.19
N SER A 404 2.57 -2.95 30.16
CA SER A 404 1.76 -2.68 28.98
C SER A 404 0.26 -2.95 29.19
N GLY A 405 -0.15 -3.39 30.39
CA GLY A 405 -1.54 -3.70 30.73
C GLY A 405 -2.08 -4.97 30.05
N LYS A 406 -1.20 -5.84 29.56
CA LYS A 406 -1.56 -7.07 28.83
C LYS A 406 -1.40 -8.31 29.71
N ILE A 407 -1.94 -9.45 29.25
CA ILE A 407 -1.89 -10.69 30.02
C ILE A 407 -0.51 -11.32 29.88
N CYS A 408 0.22 -11.35 30.99
CA CYS A 408 1.47 -12.09 31.14
C CYS A 408 1.18 -13.54 31.54
N GLU A 409 1.40 -14.47 30.62
CA GLU A 409 1.43 -15.90 30.88
C GLU A 409 2.89 -16.36 31.09
N GLY A 410 3.30 -16.48 32.36
CA GLY A 410 4.62 -16.98 32.74
C GLY A 410 4.66 -18.50 32.59
N THR A 411 5.59 -19.02 31.79
CA THR A 411 5.52 -20.40 31.29
C THR A 411 6.64 -21.28 31.81
N ILE A 412 6.28 -22.49 32.24
CA ILE A 412 7.20 -23.59 32.55
C ILE A 412 7.20 -24.57 31.37
N CYS A 413 8.38 -24.83 30.80
CA CYS A 413 8.57 -25.91 29.85
C CYS A 413 8.62 -27.27 30.57
N TYR A 414 7.78 -28.21 30.14
CA TYR A 414 7.76 -29.56 30.68
C TYR A 414 8.85 -30.43 30.05
N THR A 415 9.53 -31.24 30.86
CA THR A 415 10.47 -32.26 30.39
C THR A 415 10.57 -33.40 31.40
N GLY A 416 11.22 -34.50 31.01
CA GLY A 416 11.36 -35.68 31.87
C GLY A 416 10.07 -36.48 32.00
N ASP A 417 9.96 -37.21 33.11
CA ASP A 417 8.75 -37.96 33.48
C ASP A 417 8.59 -37.86 35.00
N LEU A 418 7.49 -37.24 35.44
CA LEU A 418 7.20 -36.97 36.85
C LEU A 418 7.14 -38.25 37.71
N LEU A 419 6.78 -39.37 37.08
CA LEU A 419 6.56 -40.65 37.75
C LEU A 419 7.76 -41.59 37.67
N ASP A 420 8.85 -41.16 37.02
CA ASP A 420 10.07 -41.96 36.91
C ASP A 420 11.06 -41.60 38.04
N PRO A 421 11.23 -42.47 39.06
CA PRO A 421 12.12 -42.19 40.17
C PRO A 421 13.59 -42.12 39.76
N ALA A 422 13.98 -42.71 38.62
CA ALA A 422 15.34 -42.64 38.09
C ALA A 422 15.66 -41.26 37.48
N ARG A 423 14.66 -40.40 37.24
CA ARG A 423 14.79 -39.08 36.62
C ARG A 423 14.31 -37.95 37.54
N SER A 424 14.72 -38.00 38.80
CA SER A 424 14.28 -37.10 39.88
C SER A 424 14.63 -35.62 39.72
N LYS A 425 15.44 -35.21 38.73
CA LYS A 425 15.79 -33.79 38.52
C LYS A 425 14.57 -32.91 38.22
N TYR A 426 13.58 -33.44 37.51
CA TYR A 426 12.37 -32.72 37.11
C TYR A 426 11.14 -33.32 37.82
N ASP A 427 11.21 -33.36 39.15
CA ASP A 427 10.15 -33.86 40.02
C ASP A 427 9.02 -32.84 40.21
N LEU A 428 8.01 -33.20 41.02
CA LEU A 428 6.90 -32.30 41.32
C LEU A 428 7.34 -31.00 42.02
N LYS A 429 8.37 -31.10 42.88
CA LYS A 429 8.91 -29.95 43.61
C LYS A 429 9.54 -28.94 42.67
N TYR A 430 10.25 -29.40 41.64
CA TYR A 430 10.81 -28.55 40.58
C TYR A 430 9.73 -27.67 39.95
N TYR A 431 8.63 -28.27 39.50
CA TYR A 431 7.54 -27.54 38.84
C TYR A 431 6.81 -26.58 39.79
N LEU A 432 6.57 -27.00 41.04
CA LEU A 432 5.93 -26.13 42.05
C LEU A 432 6.82 -24.96 42.45
N SER A 433 8.14 -25.15 42.58
CA SER A 433 9.09 -24.07 42.88
C SER A 433 9.06 -23.00 41.80
N MET A 434 9.20 -23.41 40.54
CA MET A 434 9.13 -22.50 39.40
C MET A 434 7.79 -21.77 39.32
N ALA A 435 6.68 -22.48 39.56
CA ALA A 435 5.36 -21.86 39.50
C ALA A 435 5.19 -20.78 40.59
N ARG A 436 5.77 -20.98 41.78
CA ARG A 436 5.81 -19.96 42.84
C ARG A 436 6.66 -18.77 42.40
N GLU A 437 7.84 -19.00 41.85
CA GLU A 437 8.70 -17.92 41.35
C GLU A 437 8.04 -17.09 40.25
N LEU A 438 7.32 -17.72 39.31
CA LEU A 438 6.59 -17.04 38.24
C LEU A 438 5.39 -16.23 38.76
N ARG A 439 4.66 -16.77 39.74
CA ARG A 439 3.59 -16.05 40.43
C ARG A 439 4.14 -14.83 41.15
N ASP A 440 5.23 -15.00 41.89
CA ASP A 440 5.86 -13.93 42.65
C ASP A 440 6.51 -12.87 41.73
N ALA A 441 6.85 -13.26 40.49
CA ALA A 441 7.23 -12.35 39.40
C ALA A 441 6.02 -11.68 38.69
N GLY A 442 4.79 -11.86 39.18
CA GLY A 442 3.61 -11.14 38.70
C GLY A 442 2.88 -11.78 37.50
N ALA A 443 3.13 -13.05 37.19
CA ALA A 443 2.36 -13.75 36.16
C ALA A 443 0.85 -13.73 36.46
N HIS A 444 0.04 -13.42 35.44
CA HIS A 444 -1.42 -13.47 35.55
C HIS A 444 -1.95 -14.88 35.32
N VAL A 445 -1.27 -15.64 34.45
CA VAL A 445 -1.60 -17.02 34.06
C VAL A 445 -0.32 -17.84 34.13
N LEU A 446 -0.41 -19.07 34.64
CA LEU A 446 0.69 -20.02 34.62
C LEU A 446 0.60 -20.89 33.36
N GLY A 447 1.56 -20.74 32.45
CA GLY A 447 1.70 -21.61 31.29
C GLY A 447 2.41 -22.91 31.63
N LEU A 448 1.89 -24.05 31.18
CA LEU A 448 2.58 -25.34 31.19
C LEU A 448 2.79 -25.78 29.74
N LYS A 449 4.02 -25.59 29.23
CA LYS A 449 4.39 -25.85 27.84
C LYS A 449 5.12 -27.19 27.70
N ASP A 450 4.41 -28.21 27.28
CA ASP A 450 4.96 -29.49 26.88
C ASP A 450 5.29 -29.48 25.38
N MET A 451 6.39 -28.82 25.02
CA MET A 451 6.77 -28.60 23.61
C MET A 451 7.07 -29.87 22.82
N ALA A 452 7.18 -31.02 23.48
CA ALA A 452 7.57 -32.29 22.87
C ALA A 452 6.51 -33.39 23.09
N GLY A 453 5.34 -33.08 23.66
CA GLY A 453 4.28 -34.06 23.88
C GLY A 453 4.68 -35.19 24.85
N LEU A 454 5.43 -34.88 25.90
CA LEU A 454 5.96 -35.86 26.87
C LEU A 454 5.03 -36.11 28.05
N LEU A 455 4.12 -35.19 28.37
CA LEU A 455 3.30 -35.27 29.58
C LEU A 455 2.21 -36.34 29.45
N LYS A 456 2.39 -37.45 30.18
CA LYS A 456 1.42 -38.56 30.22
C LYS A 456 0.18 -38.22 31.06
N PRO A 457 -0.99 -38.85 30.80
CA PRO A 457 -2.23 -38.54 31.52
C PRO A 457 -2.17 -38.66 33.04
N ALA A 458 -1.47 -39.67 33.57
CA ALA A 458 -1.30 -39.85 35.01
C ALA A 458 -0.47 -38.73 35.63
N SER A 459 0.65 -38.39 35.00
CA SER A 459 1.52 -37.27 35.39
C SER A 459 0.78 -35.93 35.30
N ALA A 460 -0.04 -35.73 34.26
CA ALA A 460 -0.86 -34.52 34.10
C ALA A 460 -1.87 -34.35 35.23
N SER A 461 -2.55 -35.43 35.63
CA SER A 461 -3.54 -35.40 36.73
C SER A 461 -2.90 -34.99 38.06
N ILE A 462 -1.68 -35.45 38.33
CA ILE A 462 -0.93 -35.08 39.55
C ILE A 462 -0.45 -33.64 39.45
N LEU A 463 0.26 -33.30 38.37
CA LEU A 463 0.91 -31.99 38.21
C LEU A 463 -0.11 -30.85 38.16
N VAL A 464 -1.15 -30.96 37.32
CA VAL A 464 -2.14 -29.89 37.18
C VAL A 464 -2.94 -29.70 38.47
N ARG A 465 -3.27 -30.79 39.18
CA ARG A 465 -3.95 -30.69 40.48
C ARG A 465 -3.08 -29.94 41.50
N ALA A 466 -1.82 -30.34 41.65
CA ALA A 466 -0.89 -29.69 42.59
C ALA A 466 -0.68 -28.20 42.24
N LEU A 467 -0.50 -27.87 40.96
CA LEU A 467 -0.37 -26.47 40.52
C LEU A 467 -1.62 -25.63 40.87
N LYS A 468 -2.83 -26.19 40.65
CA LYS A 468 -4.07 -25.47 40.97
C LYS A 468 -4.29 -25.30 42.47
N GLU A 469 -3.90 -26.28 43.28
CA GLU A 469 -4.05 -26.24 44.74
C GLU A 469 -3.05 -25.26 45.41
N GLU A 470 -1.83 -25.16 44.88
CA GLU A 470 -0.74 -24.45 45.57
C GLU A 470 -0.44 -23.04 45.03
N ILE A 471 -0.72 -22.76 43.76
CA ILE A 471 -0.22 -21.54 43.09
C ILE A 471 -1.28 -20.43 43.05
N GLY A 472 -2.56 -20.79 42.92
CA GLY A 472 -3.67 -19.83 42.88
C GLY A 472 -3.79 -19.03 41.57
N LEU A 473 -3.00 -19.36 40.55
CA LEU A 473 -3.13 -18.80 39.19
C LEU A 473 -3.90 -19.76 38.27
N PRO A 474 -4.61 -19.28 37.24
CA PRO A 474 -5.10 -20.13 36.16
C PRO A 474 -3.96 -20.90 35.51
N VAL A 475 -4.16 -22.18 35.26
CA VAL A 475 -3.18 -23.03 34.56
C VAL A 475 -3.59 -23.18 33.10
N HIS A 476 -2.72 -22.79 32.18
CA HIS A 476 -2.91 -22.92 30.74
C HIS A 476 -1.96 -23.99 30.19
N PHE A 477 -2.51 -25.15 29.86
CA PHE A 477 -1.74 -26.28 29.34
C PHE A 477 -1.63 -26.24 27.82
N HIS A 478 -0.43 -26.54 27.31
CA HIS A 478 -0.12 -26.67 25.89
C HIS A 478 0.78 -27.89 25.68
N THR A 479 0.43 -28.74 24.73
CA THR A 479 1.11 -30.00 24.38
C THR A 479 1.05 -30.22 22.88
#